data_AF-A0A948GDZ5-F1
#
_entry.id   AF-A0A948GDZ5-F1
#
_cell.length_a   1.000
_cell.length_b   1.000
_cell.length_c   1.000
_cell.angle_alpha   90.00
_cell.angle_beta   90.00
_cell.angle_gamma   90.00
#
_symmetry.space_group_name_H-M   'P 1'
#
loop_
_entity.id
_entity.type
_entity.pdbx_description
1 polymer ?
#
loop_
_entity_poly.entity_id
_entity_poly.type
_entity_poly.pdbx_seq_one_letter_code
_entity_poly.pdbx_strand_id
1 'polypeptide(L)'
;MTLQYGTDEWEQEYQAVVAEKSKSPPPYIYFTPEWVALFEKAIRMDEIYKEAAKDWEGSVVLHVEPDPERGLEFDLYVFMDLWHGECRSVRIVPESAGLAGDFIISGSLDRWTQVGKRELDAVKGMMQGKLKLKGDLPTIVRAVRAAQRLTDISAEVGGKFPPDLPSDEIPEFRHINNELAERFLGIKAATPAV
;
A
#
# COMPACT_ATOMS: atom_id res chain seq x y z
N MET A 1 -7.75 16.27 -15.40
CA MET A 1 -7.64 15.13 -16.32
C MET A 1 -6.88 14.04 -15.57
N THR A 2 -7.32 12.79 -15.65
CA THR A 2 -6.59 11.67 -15.02
C THR A 2 -5.30 11.42 -15.79
N LEU A 3 -4.20 11.24 -15.06
CA LEU A 3 -2.90 10.92 -15.64
C LEU A 3 -2.82 9.43 -16.00
N GLN A 4 -2.22 9.13 -17.15
CA GLN A 4 -2.02 7.74 -17.58
C GLN A 4 -0.87 7.10 -16.80
N TYR A 5 -1.15 6.06 -16.01
CA TYR A 5 -0.11 5.32 -15.30
C TYR A 5 0.96 4.74 -16.24
N GLY A 6 2.22 4.78 -15.80
CA GLY A 6 3.38 4.29 -16.55
C GLY A 6 4.03 5.32 -17.47
N THR A 7 3.57 6.57 -17.49
CA THR A 7 4.23 7.68 -18.20
C THR A 7 5.14 8.47 -17.26
N ASP A 8 6.15 9.15 -17.82
CA ASP A 8 7.02 10.05 -17.07
C ASP A 8 6.24 11.20 -16.41
N GLU A 9 5.20 11.70 -17.08
CA GLU A 9 4.30 12.73 -16.54
C GLU A 9 3.58 12.24 -15.28
N TRP A 10 3.03 11.02 -15.31
CA TRP A 10 2.37 10.42 -14.14
C TRP A 10 3.34 10.30 -12.97
N GLU A 11 4.56 9.82 -13.21
CA GLU A 11 5.57 9.65 -12.16
C GLU A 11 6.02 11.00 -11.59
N GLN A 12 6.30 12.00 -12.42
CA GLN A 12 6.70 13.33 -11.96
C GLN A 12 5.63 13.98 -11.08
N GLU A 13 4.37 13.89 -11.50
CA GLU A 13 3.24 14.44 -10.76
C GLU A 13 2.97 13.68 -9.46
N TYR A 14 3.12 12.36 -9.46
CA TYR A 14 3.00 11.54 -8.25
C TYR A 14 4.09 11.92 -7.24
N GLN A 15 5.34 12.06 -7.69
CA GLN A 15 6.44 12.50 -6.84
C GLN A 15 6.26 13.92 -6.32
N ALA A 16 5.70 14.83 -7.11
CA ALA A 16 5.39 16.19 -6.66
C ALA A 16 4.35 16.18 -5.53
N VAL A 17 3.30 15.34 -5.63
CA VAL A 17 2.31 15.16 -4.56
C VAL A 17 2.94 14.56 -3.30
N VAL A 18 3.77 13.53 -3.44
CA VAL A 18 4.51 12.94 -2.32
C VAL A 18 5.40 13.97 -1.65
N ALA A 19 6.14 14.77 -2.42
CA ALA A 19 7.04 15.80 -1.90
C ALA A 19 6.29 16.91 -1.16
N GLU A 20 5.13 17.34 -1.67
CA GLU A 20 4.28 18.33 -1.00
C GLU A 20 3.74 17.79 0.33
N LYS A 21 3.16 16.58 0.33
CA LYS A 21 2.59 15.97 1.54
C LYS A 21 3.65 15.63 2.59
N SER A 22 4.86 15.26 2.15
CA SER A 22 6.01 14.95 3.03
C SER A 22 6.64 16.19 3.69
N LYS A 23 6.15 17.41 3.42
CA LYS A 23 6.57 18.61 4.18
C LYS A 23 6.07 18.58 5.63
N SER A 24 4.94 17.92 5.87
CA SER A 24 4.44 17.63 7.22
C SER A 24 5.22 16.46 7.81
N PRO A 25 5.58 16.45 9.10
CA PRO A 25 6.29 15.32 9.69
C PRO A 25 5.36 14.12 9.98
N PRO A 26 5.89 12.88 10.06
CA PRO A 26 5.13 11.70 10.47
C PRO A 26 4.66 11.79 11.94
N PRO A 27 3.66 10.99 12.38
CA PRO A 27 3.07 9.85 11.65
C PRO A 27 2.07 10.27 10.56
N TYR A 28 2.22 9.68 9.37
CA TYR A 28 1.29 9.81 8.26
C TYR A 28 0.12 8.83 8.39
N ILE A 29 -0.98 9.10 7.68
CA ILE A 29 -2.10 8.16 7.62
C ILE A 29 -1.68 6.92 6.81
N TYR A 30 -2.00 5.74 7.31
CA TYR A 30 -1.61 4.47 6.69
C TYR A 30 -2.15 4.38 5.25
N PHE A 31 -1.28 3.99 4.32
CA PHE A 31 -1.53 3.93 2.87
C PHE A 31 -1.75 5.28 2.13
N THR A 32 -1.45 6.44 2.70
CA THR A 32 -1.35 7.67 1.90
C THR A 32 -0.04 7.70 1.07
N PRO A 33 0.04 8.53 0.00
CA PRO A 33 1.23 8.57 -0.86
C PRO A 33 2.55 8.79 -0.12
N GLU A 34 2.57 9.71 0.85
CA GLU A 34 3.74 10.02 1.69
C GLU A 34 4.08 8.88 2.67
N TRP A 35 3.08 8.15 3.16
CA TRP A 35 3.30 6.95 3.95
C TRP A 35 3.94 5.84 3.10
N VAL A 36 3.40 5.62 1.89
CA VAL A 36 3.92 4.63 0.94
C VAL A 36 5.37 4.95 0.54
N ALA A 37 5.68 6.23 0.31
CA ALA A 37 7.05 6.66 0.02
C ALA A 37 8.01 6.46 1.21
N LEU A 38 7.53 6.67 2.44
CA LEU A 38 8.30 6.39 3.64
C LEU A 38 8.56 4.88 3.79
N PHE A 39 7.56 4.05 3.49
CA PHE A 39 7.69 2.59 3.49
C PHE A 39 8.68 2.10 2.42
N GLU A 40 8.59 2.59 1.18
CA GLU A 40 9.56 2.30 0.10
C GLU A 40 10.99 2.61 0.55
N LYS A 41 11.21 3.80 1.13
CA LYS A 41 12.52 4.21 1.63
C LYS A 41 13.01 3.28 2.73
N ALA A 42 12.15 2.90 3.67
CA ALA A 42 12.51 1.99 4.76
C ALA A 42 12.93 0.61 4.23
N ILE A 43 12.20 0.05 3.25
CA ILE A 43 12.57 -1.23 2.62
C ILE A 43 13.93 -1.13 1.93
N ARG A 44 14.16 -0.07 1.15
CA ARG A 44 15.43 0.13 0.42
C ARG A 44 16.66 0.24 1.32
N MET A 45 16.49 0.69 2.55
CA MET A 45 17.58 0.85 3.51
C MET A 45 17.76 -0.37 4.43
N ASP A 46 16.91 -1.40 4.28
CA ASP A 46 16.88 -2.54 5.19
C ASP A 46 17.73 -3.71 4.66
N GLU A 47 18.93 -3.85 5.22
CA GLU A 47 19.86 -4.94 4.85
C GLU A 47 19.32 -6.34 5.19
N ILE A 48 18.45 -6.44 6.21
CA ILE A 48 17.82 -7.72 6.60
C ILE A 48 16.86 -8.16 5.49
N TYR A 49 16.03 -7.25 4.99
CA TYR A 49 15.13 -7.49 3.86
C TYR A 49 15.94 -7.84 2.61
N LYS A 50 16.97 -7.05 2.29
CA LYS A 50 17.81 -7.27 1.11
C LYS A 50 18.37 -8.68 1.05
N GLU A 51 18.96 -9.15 2.15
CA GLU A 51 19.50 -10.52 2.21
C GLU A 51 18.38 -11.57 2.19
N ALA A 52 17.28 -11.35 2.92
CA ALA A 52 16.18 -12.31 3.00
C ALA A 52 15.43 -12.47 1.66
N ALA A 53 15.40 -11.43 0.83
CA ALA A 53 14.71 -11.38 -0.45
C ALA A 53 15.66 -11.48 -1.66
N LYS A 54 16.95 -11.81 -1.47
CA LYS A 54 17.95 -11.84 -2.57
C LYS A 54 17.59 -12.75 -3.75
N ASP A 55 16.82 -13.81 -3.50
CA ASP A 55 16.36 -14.75 -4.54
C ASP A 55 14.87 -14.54 -4.89
N TRP A 56 14.25 -13.46 -4.37
CA TRP A 56 12.86 -13.13 -4.67
C TRP A 56 12.74 -12.51 -6.06
N GLU A 57 11.75 -12.98 -6.81
CA GLU A 57 11.33 -12.39 -8.09
C GLU A 57 9.82 -12.26 -8.09
N GLY A 58 9.33 -11.08 -8.47
CA GLY A 58 7.92 -10.83 -8.69
C GLY A 58 7.43 -9.59 -7.96
N SER A 59 6.43 -8.96 -8.56
CA SER A 59 5.71 -7.85 -7.96
C SER A 59 4.77 -8.34 -6.85
N VAL A 60 4.66 -7.55 -5.78
CA VAL A 60 3.69 -7.79 -4.70
C VAL A 60 2.73 -6.61 -4.67
N VAL A 61 1.43 -6.90 -4.65
CA VAL A 61 0.38 -5.89 -4.60
C VAL A 61 -0.41 -6.06 -3.31
N LEU A 62 -0.43 -4.99 -2.51
CA LEU A 62 -1.30 -4.90 -1.35
C LEU A 62 -2.63 -4.30 -1.82
N HIS A 63 -3.67 -5.13 -1.86
CA HIS A 63 -5.01 -4.74 -2.23
C HIS A 63 -5.85 -4.53 -0.96
N VAL A 64 -6.29 -3.31 -0.75
CA VAL A 64 -7.11 -2.88 0.38
C VAL A 64 -8.54 -2.72 -0.11
N GLU A 65 -9.45 -3.54 0.42
CA GLU A 65 -10.88 -3.45 0.11
C GLU A 65 -11.46 -2.12 0.65
N PRO A 66 -12.47 -1.53 -0.01
CA PRO A 66 -13.06 -0.26 0.39
C PRO A 66 -13.69 -0.33 1.79
N ASP A 67 -13.62 0.79 2.50
CA ASP A 67 -14.28 1.03 3.78
C ASP A 67 -14.77 2.50 3.83
N PRO A 68 -15.94 2.79 3.24
CA PRO A 68 -16.43 4.17 3.11
C PRO A 68 -16.70 4.85 4.46
N GLU A 69 -17.04 4.07 5.49
CA GLU A 69 -17.24 4.57 6.85
C GLU A 69 -15.93 5.12 7.44
N ARG A 70 -14.79 4.54 7.04
CA ARG A 70 -13.45 4.99 7.41
C ARG A 70 -12.79 5.91 6.38
N GLY A 71 -13.52 6.36 5.36
CA GLY A 71 -13.03 7.33 4.37
C GLY A 71 -12.28 6.75 3.18
N LEU A 72 -12.35 5.42 2.95
CA LEU A 72 -11.81 4.77 1.76
C LEU A 72 -12.96 4.28 0.87
N GLU A 73 -13.25 4.98 -0.23
CA GLU A 73 -14.46 4.72 -1.05
C GLU A 73 -14.24 3.72 -2.20
N PHE A 74 -13.01 3.26 -2.41
CA PHE A 74 -12.60 2.45 -3.56
C PHE A 74 -11.53 1.42 -3.17
N ASP A 75 -11.34 0.39 -4.00
CA ASP A 75 -10.24 -0.55 -3.85
C ASP A 75 -8.89 0.14 -4.06
N LEU A 76 -8.03 0.08 -3.05
CA LEU A 76 -6.69 0.68 -3.09
C LEU A 76 -5.66 -0.40 -3.44
N TYR A 77 -4.83 -0.13 -4.44
CA TYR A 77 -3.76 -1.04 -4.87
C TYR A 77 -2.39 -0.38 -4.64
N VAL A 78 -1.62 -0.92 -3.69
CA VAL A 78 -0.21 -0.55 -3.50
C VAL A 78 0.66 -1.57 -4.22
N PHE A 79 1.20 -1.18 -5.37
CA PHE A 79 2.09 -2.01 -6.19
C PHE A 79 3.53 -1.85 -5.71
N MET A 80 4.16 -2.96 -5.34
CA MET A 80 5.56 -3.05 -4.94
C MET A 80 6.34 -3.79 -6.02
N ASP A 81 7.25 -3.08 -6.68
CA ASP A 81 8.19 -3.69 -7.62
C ASP A 81 9.43 -4.19 -6.86
N LEU A 82 9.45 -5.50 -6.60
CA LEU A 82 10.46 -6.17 -5.78
C LEU A 82 11.27 -7.17 -6.61
N TRP A 83 12.60 -7.13 -6.49
CA TRP A 83 13.47 -7.98 -7.29
C TRP A 83 14.85 -8.16 -6.64
N HIS A 84 15.23 -9.41 -6.38
CA HIS A 84 16.56 -9.81 -5.85
C HIS A 84 17.00 -8.99 -4.64
N GLY A 85 16.10 -8.78 -3.67
CA GLY A 85 16.38 -8.01 -2.46
C GLY A 85 16.20 -6.50 -2.62
N GLU A 86 16.02 -6.02 -3.85
CA GLU A 86 15.80 -4.60 -4.13
C GLU A 86 14.31 -4.26 -4.14
N CYS A 87 13.99 -3.09 -3.61
CA CYS A 87 12.68 -2.45 -3.76
C CYS A 87 12.80 -1.35 -4.82
N ARG A 88 12.43 -1.66 -6.06
CA ARG A 88 12.59 -0.76 -7.21
C ARG A 88 11.58 0.39 -7.18
N SER A 89 10.36 0.15 -6.73
CA SER A 89 9.37 1.21 -6.46
C SER A 89 8.21 0.70 -5.59
N VAL A 90 7.52 1.61 -4.89
CA VAL A 90 6.20 1.34 -4.32
C VAL A 90 5.25 2.47 -4.69
N ARG A 91 4.14 2.16 -5.36
CA ARG A 91 3.19 3.16 -5.85
C ARG A 91 1.76 2.76 -5.53
N ILE A 92 0.91 3.75 -5.28
CA ILE A 92 -0.53 3.55 -5.36
C ILE A 92 -0.92 3.65 -6.85
N VAL A 93 -1.53 2.61 -7.40
CA VAL A 93 -1.72 2.46 -8.84
C VAL A 93 -3.19 2.21 -9.21
N PRO A 94 -3.62 2.52 -10.45
CA PRO A 94 -4.93 2.13 -10.94
C PRO A 94 -5.16 0.61 -10.83
N GLU A 95 -6.43 0.21 -10.73
CA GLU A 95 -6.84 -1.20 -10.68
C GLU A 95 -6.20 -2.04 -11.79
N SER A 96 -6.16 -1.53 -13.03
CA SER A 96 -5.58 -2.26 -14.17
C SER A 96 -4.11 -2.64 -13.96
N ALA A 97 -3.33 -1.77 -13.32
CA ALA A 97 -1.93 -2.04 -12.97
C ALA A 97 -1.82 -2.93 -11.73
N GLY A 98 -2.64 -2.68 -10.71
CA GLY A 98 -2.69 -3.50 -9.49
C GLY A 98 -3.04 -4.96 -9.78
N LEU A 99 -4.04 -5.21 -10.63
CA LEU A 99 -4.49 -6.56 -10.99
C LEU A 99 -3.54 -7.31 -11.93
N ALA A 100 -2.57 -6.61 -12.52
CA ALA A 100 -1.52 -7.18 -13.36
C ALA A 100 -0.30 -7.68 -12.56
N GLY A 101 -0.24 -7.43 -11.25
CA GLY A 101 0.85 -7.91 -10.39
C GLY A 101 0.88 -9.44 -10.23
N ASP A 102 2.07 -9.96 -9.93
CA ASP A 102 2.34 -11.41 -9.82
C ASP A 102 1.70 -12.03 -8.57
N PHE A 103 1.76 -11.30 -7.45
CA PHE A 103 1.17 -11.70 -6.16
C PHE A 103 0.27 -10.59 -5.63
N ILE A 104 -1.04 -10.79 -5.67
CA ILE A 104 -2.02 -9.82 -5.16
C ILE A 104 -2.59 -10.35 -3.85
N ILE A 105 -2.27 -9.67 -2.76
CA ILE A 105 -2.74 -9.98 -1.42
C ILE A 105 -3.88 -9.02 -1.11
N SER A 106 -5.09 -9.53 -0.88
CA SER A 106 -6.29 -8.74 -0.63
C SER A 106 -6.76 -8.87 0.82
N GLY A 107 -7.24 -7.78 1.40
CA GLY A 107 -7.85 -7.79 2.73
C GLY A 107 -8.56 -6.48 3.05
N SER A 108 -9.44 -6.53 4.05
CA SER A 108 -10.09 -5.32 4.56
C SER A 108 -9.09 -4.39 5.24
N LEU A 109 -9.47 -3.13 5.37
CA LEU A 109 -8.67 -2.11 6.05
C LEU A 109 -8.32 -2.50 7.50
N ASP A 110 -9.21 -3.19 8.20
CA ASP A 110 -8.94 -3.78 9.52
C ASP A 110 -7.82 -4.82 9.49
N ARG A 111 -7.80 -5.70 8.47
CA ARG A 111 -6.77 -6.74 8.36
C ARG A 111 -5.41 -6.13 8.07
N TRP A 112 -5.36 -5.14 7.18
CA TRP A 112 -4.14 -4.40 6.92
C TRP A 112 -3.67 -3.59 8.14
N THR A 113 -4.60 -3.03 8.91
CA THR A 113 -4.27 -2.38 10.19
C THR A 113 -3.67 -3.38 11.18
N GLN A 114 -4.22 -4.59 11.29
CA GLN A 114 -3.63 -5.66 12.12
C GLN A 114 -2.22 -6.04 11.65
N VAL A 115 -1.96 -6.07 10.34
CA VAL A 115 -0.62 -6.30 9.77
C VAL A 115 0.32 -5.16 10.14
N GLY A 116 -0.08 -3.90 9.91
CA GLY A 116 0.70 -2.72 10.23
C GLY A 116 0.96 -2.52 11.72
N LYS A 117 0.12 -3.10 12.60
CA LYS A 117 0.34 -3.14 14.06
C LYS A 117 1.07 -4.39 14.56
N ARG A 118 1.47 -5.30 13.66
CA ARG A 118 2.08 -6.60 13.99
C ARG A 118 1.18 -7.55 14.79
N GLU A 119 -0.13 -7.32 14.79
CA GLU A 119 -1.14 -8.18 15.39
C GLU A 119 -1.48 -9.38 14.47
N LEU A 120 -1.20 -9.24 13.17
CA LEU A 120 -1.36 -10.28 12.16
C LEU A 120 -0.11 -10.38 11.29
N ASP A 121 0.57 -11.52 11.34
CA ASP A 121 1.59 -11.89 10.35
C ASP A 121 0.92 -12.13 8.98
N ALA A 122 1.43 -11.50 7.91
CA ALA A 122 0.79 -11.55 6.60
C ALA A 122 0.72 -12.97 6.00
N VAL A 123 1.79 -13.77 6.14
CA VAL A 123 1.83 -15.15 5.62
C VAL A 123 0.84 -16.03 6.37
N LYS A 124 0.79 -15.91 7.71
CA LYS A 124 -0.21 -16.57 8.53
C LYS A 124 -1.61 -16.11 8.18
N GLY A 125 -1.81 -14.81 7.92
CA GLY A 125 -3.07 -14.25 7.46
C GLY A 125 -3.56 -14.91 6.18
N MET A 126 -2.67 -15.12 5.21
CA MET A 126 -2.97 -15.86 3.97
C MET A 126 -3.31 -17.33 4.23
N MET A 127 -2.50 -18.03 5.02
CA MET A 127 -2.75 -19.44 5.36
C MET A 127 -4.08 -19.66 6.10
N GLN A 128 -4.52 -18.67 6.88
CA GLN A 128 -5.79 -18.70 7.62
C GLN A 128 -6.98 -18.17 6.80
N GLY A 129 -6.78 -17.72 5.56
CA GLY A 129 -7.82 -17.12 4.73
C GLY A 129 -8.30 -15.75 5.21
N LYS A 130 -7.58 -15.10 6.13
CA LYS A 130 -7.85 -13.73 6.60
C LYS A 130 -7.38 -12.68 5.59
N LEU A 131 -6.32 -13.01 4.85
CA LEU A 131 -5.88 -12.31 3.65
C LEU A 131 -6.07 -13.29 2.48
N LYS A 132 -6.58 -12.81 1.34
CA LYS A 132 -6.74 -13.61 0.13
C LYS A 132 -5.52 -13.42 -0.76
N LEU A 133 -4.99 -14.49 -1.33
CA LEU A 133 -3.89 -14.41 -2.29
C LEU A 133 -4.37 -14.82 -3.68
N LYS A 134 -4.08 -13.99 -4.69
CA LYS A 134 -3.98 -14.39 -6.09
C LYS A 134 -2.49 -14.48 -6.44
N GLY A 135 -2.03 -15.70 -6.70
CA GLY A 135 -0.61 -16.04 -6.88
C GLY A 135 -0.26 -17.39 -6.24
N ASP A 136 1.00 -17.82 -6.36
CA ASP A 136 1.46 -19.11 -5.82
C ASP A 136 1.87 -18.99 -4.34
N LEU A 137 1.01 -19.44 -3.41
CA LEU A 137 1.28 -19.39 -1.96
C LEU A 137 2.60 -20.11 -1.57
N PRO A 138 2.94 -21.30 -2.09
CA PRO A 138 4.23 -21.94 -1.83
C PRO A 138 5.45 -21.05 -2.10
N THR A 139 5.40 -20.21 -3.15
CA THR A 139 6.48 -19.25 -3.45
C THR A 139 6.65 -18.23 -2.34
N ILE A 140 5.55 -17.63 -1.84
CA ILE A 140 5.60 -16.72 -0.69
C ILE A 140 6.11 -17.42 0.57
N VAL A 141 5.65 -18.65 0.83
CA VAL A 141 6.07 -19.43 2.01
C VAL A 141 7.57 -19.74 1.98
N ARG A 142 8.16 -20.02 0.81
CA ARG A 142 9.63 -20.15 0.68
C ARG A 142 10.36 -18.85 1.01
N ALA A 143 9.76 -17.71 0.68
CA ALA A 143 10.26 -16.37 1.00
C ALA A 143 9.71 -15.80 2.32
N VAL A 144 9.24 -16.64 3.26
CA VAL A 144 8.54 -16.20 4.48
C VAL A 144 9.33 -15.17 5.30
N ARG A 145 10.66 -15.29 5.35
CA ARG A 145 11.50 -14.33 6.08
C ARG A 145 11.44 -12.93 5.47
N ALA A 146 11.42 -12.82 4.14
CA ALA A 146 11.26 -11.54 3.45
C ALA A 146 9.87 -10.94 3.70
N ALA A 147 8.81 -11.75 3.57
CA ALA A 147 7.44 -11.32 3.83
C ALA A 147 7.23 -10.85 5.29
N GLN A 148 7.83 -11.55 6.25
CA GLN A 148 7.85 -11.16 7.65
C GLN A 148 8.62 -9.85 7.85
N ARG A 149 9.78 -9.69 7.20
CA ARG A 149 10.52 -8.44 7.33
C ARG A 149 9.76 -7.26 6.73
N LEU A 150 9.06 -7.41 5.61
CA LEU A 150 8.17 -6.36 5.08
C LEU A 150 7.07 -5.97 6.09
N THR A 151 6.49 -6.96 6.78
CA THR A 151 5.50 -6.71 7.84
C THR A 151 6.12 -5.93 9.01
N ASP A 152 7.31 -6.34 9.45
CA ASP A 152 8.04 -5.68 10.53
C ASP A 152 8.43 -4.23 10.15
N ILE A 153 8.91 -3.99 8.93
CA ILE A 153 9.22 -2.66 8.42
C ILE A 153 7.96 -1.79 8.39
N SER A 154 6.82 -2.32 7.92
CA SER A 154 5.55 -1.58 7.93
C SER A 154 5.15 -1.16 9.35
N ALA A 155 5.41 -2.02 10.35
CA ALA A 155 5.12 -1.71 11.74
C ALA A 155 6.12 -0.71 12.35
N GLU A 156 7.40 -0.78 11.97
CA GLU A 156 8.44 0.17 12.37
C GLU A 156 8.19 1.57 11.79
N VAL A 157 7.72 1.65 10.55
CA VAL A 157 7.25 2.90 9.93
C VAL A 157 6.07 3.48 10.71
N GLY A 158 5.16 2.62 11.20
CA GLY A 158 3.98 3.00 11.95
C GLY A 158 3.04 3.90 11.13
N GLY A 159 2.06 4.53 11.77
CA GLY A 159 1.15 5.45 11.09
C GLY A 159 -0.11 5.73 11.91
N LYS A 160 -0.89 6.71 11.46
CA LYS A 160 -2.28 6.84 11.90
C LYS A 160 -3.12 5.84 11.10
N PHE A 161 -3.70 4.84 11.75
CA PHE A 161 -4.49 3.82 11.06
C PHE A 161 -5.93 4.29 10.86
N PRO A 162 -6.50 4.23 9.64
CA PRO A 162 -7.86 4.71 9.38
C PRO A 162 -8.95 4.14 10.31
N PRO A 163 -8.93 2.86 10.74
CA PRO A 163 -9.91 2.35 11.70
C PRO A 163 -9.83 3.01 13.09
N ASP A 164 -8.70 3.60 13.44
CA ASP A 164 -8.48 4.29 14.72
C ASP A 164 -8.60 5.81 14.62
N LEU A 165 -8.83 6.37 13.42
CA LEU A 165 -8.93 7.82 13.24
C LEU A 165 -10.14 8.37 14.01
N PRO A 166 -9.99 9.54 14.67
CA PRO A 166 -11.12 10.30 15.19
C PRO A 166 -12.13 10.61 14.08
N SER A 167 -13.42 10.67 14.43
CA SER A 167 -14.50 10.88 13.45
C SER A 167 -14.40 12.20 12.68
N ASP A 168 -13.77 13.21 13.30
CA ASP A 168 -13.49 14.52 12.71
C ASP A 168 -12.30 14.52 11.73
N GLU A 169 -11.41 13.53 11.79
CA GLU A 169 -10.30 13.34 10.83
C GLU A 169 -10.72 12.53 9.59
N ILE A 170 -11.81 11.75 9.66
CA ILE A 170 -12.30 10.92 8.52
C ILE A 170 -12.63 11.76 7.26
N PRO A 171 -13.28 12.94 7.33
CA PRO A 171 -13.53 13.76 6.15
C PRO A 171 -12.27 14.21 5.42
N GLU A 172 -11.21 14.54 6.15
CA GLU A 172 -9.91 14.91 5.59
C GLU A 172 -9.26 13.72 4.88
N PHE A 173 -9.24 12.55 5.53
CA PHE A 173 -8.73 11.32 4.90
C PHE A 173 -9.49 10.95 3.63
N ARG A 174 -10.83 11.05 3.66
CA ARG A 174 -11.68 10.86 2.48
C ARG A 174 -11.31 11.84 1.36
N HIS A 175 -11.13 13.10 1.68
CA HIS A 175 -10.74 14.12 0.70
C HIS A 175 -9.39 13.78 0.04
N ILE A 176 -8.39 13.40 0.84
CA ILE A 176 -7.07 12.99 0.34
C ILE A 176 -7.18 11.79 -0.62
N ASN A 177 -7.96 10.77 -0.25
CA ASN A 177 -8.16 9.59 -1.10
C ASN A 177 -8.89 9.93 -2.40
N ASN A 178 -9.89 10.81 -2.34
CA ASN A 178 -10.66 11.19 -3.52
C ASN A 178 -9.84 12.04 -4.50
N GLU A 179 -8.99 12.94 -4.01
CA GLU A 179 -8.03 13.67 -4.86
C GLU A 179 -7.04 12.71 -5.55
N LEU A 180 -6.51 11.73 -4.80
CA LEU A 180 -5.63 10.70 -5.33
C LEU A 180 -6.34 9.87 -6.42
N ALA A 181 -7.56 9.42 -6.13
CA ALA A 181 -8.38 8.61 -7.01
C ALA A 181 -8.65 9.27 -8.36
N GLU A 182 -9.10 10.53 -8.34
CA GLU A 182 -9.42 11.28 -9.56
C GLU A 182 -8.20 11.54 -10.42
N ARG A 183 -7.09 11.90 -9.77
CA ARG A 183 -5.88 12.34 -10.46
C ARG A 183 -5.04 11.17 -10.99
N PHE A 184 -4.87 10.11 -10.20
CA PHE A 184 -3.91 9.04 -10.50
C PHE A 184 -4.54 7.69 -10.78
N LEU A 185 -5.79 7.43 -10.34
CA LEU A 185 -6.42 6.10 -10.44
C LEU A 185 -7.52 6.03 -11.50
N GLY A 186 -7.97 7.17 -12.01
CA GLY A 186 -9.06 7.23 -13.00
C GLY A 186 -10.43 6.95 -12.42
N ILE A 187 -10.56 7.03 -11.09
CA ILE A 187 -11.80 6.82 -10.36
C ILE A 187 -12.38 8.21 -10.08
N LYS A 188 -13.60 8.47 -10.56
CA LYS A 188 -14.30 9.72 -10.22
C LYS A 188 -14.79 9.64 -8.79
N ALA A 189 -14.57 10.68 -7.98
CA ALA A 189 -15.13 10.70 -6.63
C ALA A 189 -16.65 10.62 -6.70
N ALA A 190 -17.26 9.87 -5.79
CA ALA A 190 -18.71 9.88 -5.65
C ALA A 190 -19.13 11.31 -5.31
N THR A 191 -20.09 11.87 -6.05
CA THR A 191 -20.70 13.16 -5.66
C THR A 191 -21.34 12.93 -4.29
N PRO A 192 -21.02 13.73 -3.25
CA PRO A 192 -21.66 13.57 -1.95
C PRO A 192 -23.17 13.68 -2.17
N ALA A 193 -23.92 12.68 -1.69
CA ALA A 193 -25.37 12.73 -1.71
C ALA A 193 -25.81 14.00 -0.97
N VAL A 194 -26.56 14.85 -1.67
CA VAL A 194 -27.12 16.13 -1.17
C VAL A 194 -28.10 15.87 -0.03
#